data_AF-A0AAU4YCP6-F1
#
_entry.id   AF-A0AAU4YCP6-F1
#
_cell.length_a   1.000
_cell.length_b   1.000
_cell.length_c   1.000
_cell.angle_alpha   90.00
_cell.angle_beta   90.00
_cell.angle_gamma   90.00
#
_symmetry.space_group_name_H-M   'P 1'
#
loop_
_entity.id
_entity.type
_entity.pdbx_description
1 polymer ?
#
loop_
_entity_poly.entity_id
_entity_poly.type
_entity_poly.pdbx_seq_one_letter_code
_entity_poly.pdbx_strand_id
1 'polypeptide(L)' 'MRRADVRKKRGKEEILRRGQLNGELRMGIDRELAIDMFVGPLLIRTLVRHDPDLPAGLPEEIVGTVLHGLRPVSSPRS' A
#
# COMPACT_ATOMS: atom_id res chain seq x y z
N MET A 1 -15.90 -8.29 14.55
CA MET A 1 -15.09 -7.13 14.11
C MET A 1 -15.83 -5.83 14.46
N ARG A 2 -15.19 -4.81 15.04
CA ARG A 2 -15.87 -3.60 15.54
C ARG A 2 -16.24 -2.66 14.38
N ARG A 3 -17.33 -1.88 14.52
CA ARG A 3 -17.83 -0.94 13.48
C ARG A 3 -16.80 0.09 13.01
N ALA A 4 -15.86 0.47 13.86
CA ALA A 4 -14.78 1.40 13.53
C ALA A 4 -13.78 0.80 12.51
N ASP A 5 -13.47 -0.49 12.66
CA ASP A 5 -12.51 -1.19 11.80
C ASP A 5 -13.02 -1.29 10.36
N VAL A 6 -14.32 -1.58 10.21
CA VAL A 6 -15.00 -1.64 8.89
C VAL A 6 -14.95 -0.29 8.19
N ARG A 7 -15.17 0.81 8.93
CA ARG A 7 -15.11 2.17 8.38
C ARG A 7 -13.70 2.52 7.92
N LYS A 8 -12.70 2.18 8.72
CA LYS A 8 -11.28 2.41 8.39
C LYS A 8 -10.84 1.61 7.17
N LYS A 9 -11.24 0.33 7.05
CA LYS A 9 -10.97 -0.52 5.88
C LYS A 9 -11.56 0.11 4.61
N ARG A 10 -12.85 0.46 4.63
CA ARG A 10 -13.53 1.11 3.49
C ARG A 10 -12.86 2.42 3.07
N GLY A 11 -12.41 3.24 4.02
CA GLY A 11 -11.74 4.51 3.72
C GLY A 11 -10.43 4.34 2.94
N LYS A 12 -9.62 3.34 3.31
CA LYS A 12 -8.35 3.05 2.62
C LYS A 12 -8.57 2.54 1.20
N GLU A 13 -9.51 1.60 1.05
CA GLU A 13 -9.86 1.06 -0.27
C GLU A 13 -10.40 2.15 -1.20
N GLU A 14 -11.20 3.08 -0.67
CA GLU A 14 -11.76 4.19 -1.46
C GLU A 14 -10.68 5.17 -1.93
N ILE A 15 -9.64 5.41 -1.14
CA ILE A 15 -8.48 6.22 -1.56
C ILE A 15 -7.79 5.55 -2.76
N LEU A 16 -7.50 4.26 -2.65
CA LEU A 16 -6.83 3.52 -3.73
C LEU A 16 -7.71 3.41 -4.99
N ARG A 17 -9.02 3.24 -4.83
CA ARG A 17 -9.98 3.23 -5.93
C ARG A 17 -9.96 4.56 -6.70
N ARG A 18 -9.92 5.69 -5.99
CA ARG A 18 -9.82 7.01 -6.63
C ARG A 18 -8.50 7.19 -7.35
N GLY A 19 -7.38 6.80 -6.76
CA GLY A 19 -6.07 6.84 -7.43
C GLY A 19 -6.04 6.00 -8.72
N GLN A 20 -6.70 4.83 -8.72
CA GLN A 20 -6.87 4.02 -9.93
C GLN A 20 -7.71 4.75 -10.99
N LEU A 21 -8.87 5.29 -10.61
CA LEU A 21 -9.77 6.00 -11.54
C LEU A 21 -9.16 7.28 -12.12
N ASN A 22 -8.31 7.95 -11.36
CA ASN A 22 -7.58 9.14 -11.81
C ASN A 22 -6.35 8.79 -12.67
N GLY A 23 -6.00 7.50 -12.82
CA GLY A 23 -4.80 7.08 -13.51
C GLY A 23 -3.50 7.39 -12.75
N GLU A 24 -3.57 7.57 -11.43
CA GLU A 24 -2.41 7.76 -10.55
C GLU A 24 -1.78 6.41 -10.14
N LEU A 25 -2.60 5.36 -10.09
CA LEU A 25 -2.22 4.00 -9.73
C LEU A 25 -2.54 3.01 -10.85
N ARG A 26 -1.75 1.94 -10.96
CA ARG A 26 -1.98 0.86 -11.93
C ARG A 26 -3.37 0.24 -11.75
N MET A 27 -4.02 0.02 -12.89
CA MET A 27 -5.25 -0.77 -12.96
C MET A 27 -4.94 -2.25 -12.76
N GLY A 28 -5.91 -3.01 -12.25
CA GLY A 28 -5.83 -4.48 -12.14
C GLY A 28 -5.05 -5.00 -10.93
N ILE A 29 -4.53 -4.14 -10.05
CA ILE A 29 -4.09 -4.60 -8.72
C ILE A 29 -5.27 -4.62 -7.74
N ASP A 30 -5.35 -5.70 -6.98
CA ASP A 30 -6.26 -5.79 -5.85
C ASP A 30 -5.88 -4.75 -4.77
N ARG A 31 -6.89 -4.08 -4.21
CA ARG A 31 -6.68 -2.98 -3.25
C ARG A 31 -6.28 -3.47 -1.87
N GLU A 32 -6.76 -4.63 -1.43
CA GLU A 32 -6.35 -5.22 -0.16
C GLU A 32 -4.89 -5.66 -0.25
N LEU A 33 -4.50 -6.28 -1.36
CA LEU A 33 -3.09 -6.57 -1.64
C LEU A 33 -2.22 -5.30 -1.64
N ALA A 34 -2.68 -4.21 -2.27
CA ALA A 34 -1.94 -2.95 -2.26
C ALA A 34 -1.80 -2.38 -0.84
N ILE A 35 -2.83 -2.49 0.02
CA ILE A 35 -2.74 -2.13 1.44
C ILE A 35 -1.69 -3.00 2.14
N ASP A 36 -1.72 -4.31 1.93
CA ASP A 36 -0.80 -5.25 2.56
C ASP A 36 0.67 -4.96 2.20
N MET A 37 0.94 -4.50 0.98
CA MET A 37 2.28 -4.08 0.57
C MET A 37 2.83 -2.89 1.37
N PHE A 38 1.97 -1.99 1.85
CA PHE A 38 2.41 -0.87 2.70
C PHE A 38 2.72 -1.32 4.14
N VAL A 39 1.94 -2.25 4.70
CA VAL A 39 1.98 -2.55 6.15
C VAL A 39 2.76 -3.82 6.45
N GLY A 40 2.67 -4.83 5.58
CA GLY A 40 3.31 -6.13 5.73
C GLY A 40 4.83 -6.05 5.98
N PRO A 41 5.60 -5.24 5.22
CA PRO A 41 7.04 -5.10 5.45
C PRO A 41 7.40 -4.54 6.83
N LEU A 42 6.54 -3.71 7.42
CA LEU A 42 6.73 -3.18 8.77
C LEU A 42 6.36 -4.23 9.82
N LEU A 43 5.27 -4.96 9.62
CA LEU A 43 4.82 -6.03 10.52
C LEU A 43 5.84 -7.17 10.62
N ILE A 44 6.44 -7.60 9.50
CA ILE A 44 7.47 -8.65 9.52
C ILE A 44 8.69 -8.21 10.32
N ARG A 45 9.18 -6.98 10.11
CA ARG A 45 10.36 -6.48 10.82
C ARG A 45 10.12 -6.30 12.31
N THR A 46 8.96 -5.77 12.68
CA THR A 46 8.60 -5.52 14.09
C THR A 46 8.24 -6.78 14.85
N LEU A 47 7.39 -7.64 14.28
CA LEU A 47 6.77 -8.76 15.02
C LEU A 47 7.47 -10.10 14.81
N VAL A 48 8.10 -10.32 13.65
CA VAL A 48 8.75 -11.60 13.33
C VAL A 48 10.25 -11.52 13.55
N ARG A 49 10.89 -10.46 13.03
CA ARG A 49 12.33 -10.27 13.15
C ARG A 49 12.74 -9.61 14.46
N HIS A 50 11.81 -8.92 15.11
CA HIS A 50 12.07 -8.13 16.31
C HIS A 50 13.25 -7.16 16.12
N ASP A 51 13.32 -6.49 14.97
CA ASP A 51 14.39 -5.51 14.68
C ASP A 51 14.34 -4.39 15.74
N PRO A 52 15.38 -4.23 16.59
CA PRO A 52 15.34 -3.30 17.71
C PRO A 52 15.52 -1.83 17.27
N ASP A 53 16.19 -1.60 16.15
CA ASP A 53 16.59 -0.28 15.66
C ASP A 53 16.00 -0.01 14.27
N LEU A 54 14.67 0.06 14.19
CA LEU A 54 14.02 0.40 12.93
C LEU A 54 14.34 1.84 12.53
N PRO A 55 14.82 2.09 11.30
CA PRO A 55 15.11 3.43 10.84
C PRO A 55 13.84 4.30 10.89
N ALA A 56 13.98 5.53 11.39
CA ALA A 56 12.84 6.45 11.50
C ALA A 56 12.19 6.75 10.14
N GLY A 57 12.95 6.73 9.04
CA GLY A 57 12.47 6.95 7.67
C GLY A 57 11.97 5.71 6.93
N LEU A 58 11.93 4.55 7.60
CA LEU A 58 11.49 3.30 6.96
C LEU A 58 10.03 3.35 6.45
N PRO A 59 9.06 3.96 7.16
CA PRO A 59 7.71 4.10 6.63
C PRO A 59 7.65 4.88 5.31
N GLU A 60 8.39 5.99 5.21
CA GLU A 60 8.48 6.83 4.02
C GLU A 60 9.13 6.06 2.85
N GLU A 61 10.18 5.29 3.14
CA GLU A 61 10.84 4.45 2.15
C GLU A 61 9.91 3.35 1.61
N ILE A 62 9.15 2.68 2.50
CA ILE A 62 8.16 1.67 2.10
C ILE A 62 7.08 2.30 1.24
N VAL A 63 6.51 3.44 1.67
CA VAL A 63 5.47 4.14 0.91
C VAL A 63 5.98 4.57 -0.46
N GLY A 64 7.17 5.18 -0.53
CA GLY A 64 7.79 5.60 -1.78
C GLY A 64 8.03 4.43 -2.73
N THR A 65 8.57 3.32 -2.21
CA THR A 65 8.85 2.11 -2.99
C THR A 65 7.58 1.48 -3.54
N VAL A 66 6.55 1.32 -2.70
CA VAL A 66 5.28 0.74 -3.13
C VAL A 66 4.60 1.65 -4.15
N LEU A 67 4.47 2.96 -3.87
CA LEU A 67 3.85 3.90 -4.82
C LEU A 67 4.59 3.94 -6.16
N HIS A 68 5.93 3.87 -6.15
CA HIS A 68 6.72 3.80 -7.36
C HIS A 68 6.40 2.53 -8.17
N GLY A 69 6.32 1.36 -7.53
CA GLY A 69 5.94 0.10 -8.18
C GLY A 69 4.47 0.02 -8.62
N LEU A 70 3.60 0.85 -8.02
CA LEU A 70 2.19 0.95 -8.38
C LEU A 70 1.89 2.02 -9.42
N ARG A 71 2.89 2.69 -9.98
CA ARG A 71 2.68 3.65 -11.08
C ARG A 71 1.98 2.95 -12.26
N PRO A 72 1.15 3.67 -13.03
CA PRO A 72 0.49 3.11 -14.21
C PRO A 72 1.53 2.56 -15.19
N VAL A 73 1.29 1.34 -15.66
CA VAL A 73 2.05 0.79 -16.78
C VAL A 73 1.34 1.19 -18.07
N SER A 74 2.04 1.89 -18.95
CA SER A 74 1.62 2.03 -20.34
C SER A 74 2.03 0.77 -21.09
N SER A 75 1.07 0.03 -21.65
CA SER A 75 1.40 -0.96 -22.67
C SER A 75 2.13 -0.25 -23.83
N PRO A 76 3.21 -0.81 -24.40
CA PRO A 76 3.76 -0.30 -25.64
C PRO A 76 2.63 -0.20 -26.66
N ARG A 77 2.41 0.98 -27.24
CA ARG A 77 1.51 1.12 -28.39
C ARG A 77 2.05 0.20 -29.49
N SER A 78 1.34 -0.90 -29.76
CA SER A 78 1.54 -1.73 -30.95
C SER A 78 0.95 -1.04 -32.16
#